data_AF-A0A3M0YWY5-F1
#
_entry.id   AF-A0A3M0YWY5-F1
#
_cell.length_a   1.000
_cell.length_b   1.000
_cell.length_c   1.000
_cell.angle_alpha   90.00
_cell.angle_beta   90.00
_cell.angle_gamma   90.00
#
_symmetry.space_group_name_H-M   'P 1'
#
loop_
_entity.id
_entity.type
_entity.pdbx_description
1 polymer ?
#
loop_
_entity_poly.entity_id
_entity_poly.type
_entity_poly.pdbx_seq_one_letter_code
_entity_poly.pdbx_strand_id
1 'polypeptide(L)'
;MAAEDNNFPRNSGRTLEFGTQPIDQIMQQHHLTSKDLVEAGDHITFKQVAKARKGRRLTRKIQLRITAALNACLSEDMRYSVDDLFNYHG
;
A
#
# COMPACT_ATOMS: atom_id res chain seq x y z
N MET A 1 -25.23 -31.70 4.91
CA MET A 1 -23.80 -31.36 5.13
C MET A 1 -23.12 -31.34 3.78
N ALA A 2 -23.08 -30.18 3.11
CA ALA A 2 -22.15 -29.87 2.02
C ALA A 2 -22.30 -28.38 1.74
N ALA A 3 -21.34 -27.59 2.24
CA ALA A 3 -21.26 -26.17 1.92
C ALA A 3 -20.74 -26.04 0.49
N GLU A 4 -21.55 -25.47 -0.40
CA GLU A 4 -21.14 -25.13 -1.76
C GLU A 4 -20.16 -23.96 -1.69
N ASP A 5 -18.87 -24.32 -1.66
CA ASP A 5 -17.72 -23.43 -1.77
C ASP A 5 -17.86 -22.60 -3.06
N ASN A 6 -18.37 -21.39 -2.91
CA ASN A 6 -18.47 -20.37 -3.95
C ASN A 6 -17.05 -19.87 -4.29
N ASN A 7 -16.23 -20.72 -4.91
CA ASN A 7 -14.98 -20.30 -5.51
C ASN A 7 -15.26 -19.63 -6.86
N PHE A 8 -15.73 -18.38 -6.80
CA PHE A 8 -15.65 -17.50 -7.96
C PHE A 8 -14.18 -17.35 -8.34
N PRO A 9 -13.75 -17.74 -9.56
CA PRO A 9 -12.40 -17.45 -10.01
C PRO A 9 -12.24 -15.93 -9.97
N ARG A 10 -11.35 -15.44 -9.10
CA ARG A 10 -11.16 -14.01 -8.85
C ARG A 10 -10.52 -13.37 -10.08
N ASN A 11 -11.38 -13.04 -11.04
CA ASN A 11 -11.19 -12.31 -12.29
C ASN A 11 -9.76 -11.82 -12.59
N SER A 12 -9.15 -12.51 -13.56
CA SER A 12 -8.67 -11.99 -14.85
C SER A 12 -7.62 -10.88 -14.87
N GLY A 13 -6.53 -11.16 -15.60
CA GLY A 13 -5.43 -10.25 -15.88
C GLY A 13 -5.88 -8.92 -16.49
N ARG A 14 -5.61 -7.84 -15.74
CA ARG A 14 -5.35 -6.52 -16.30
C ARG A 14 -4.12 -5.99 -15.61
N THR A 15 -3.08 -5.76 -16.39
CA THR A 15 -1.82 -5.10 -16.02
C THR A 15 -2.12 -3.65 -15.64
N LEU A 16 -2.68 -3.45 -14.43
CA LEU A 16 -2.88 -2.16 -13.75
C LEU A 16 -1.78 -1.97 -12.69
N GLU A 17 -0.63 -2.58 -12.93
CA GLU A 17 0.56 -2.50 -12.10
C GLU A 17 1.47 -1.51 -12.79
N PHE A 18 1.61 -0.30 -12.24
CA PHE A 18 2.51 0.74 -12.75
C PHE A 18 3.99 0.41 -12.50
N GLY A 19 4.35 -0.88 -12.52
CA GLY A 19 5.61 -1.40 -12.02
C GLY A 19 5.77 -1.29 -10.51
N THR A 20 6.94 -1.73 -10.02
CA THR A 20 7.35 -1.58 -8.61
C THR A 20 7.28 -0.12 -8.22
N GLN A 21 6.46 0.20 -7.22
CA GLN A 21 6.37 1.56 -6.73
C GLN A 21 7.53 1.88 -5.80
N PRO A 22 7.97 3.15 -5.73
CA PRO A 22 9.07 3.56 -4.86
C PRO A 22 8.77 3.28 -3.38
N ILE A 23 7.49 3.24 -2.98
CA ILE A 23 7.10 2.80 -1.64
C ILE A 23 7.61 1.40 -1.26
N ASP A 24 7.70 0.44 -2.20
CA ASP A 24 8.22 -0.89 -1.86
C ASP A 24 9.71 -0.81 -1.50
N GLN A 25 10.50 -0.05 -2.26
CA GLN A 25 11.91 0.17 -1.95
C GLN A 25 12.10 0.94 -0.65
N ILE A 26 11.34 2.02 -0.43
CA ILE A 26 11.41 2.83 0.80
C ILE A 26 11.06 1.94 2.01
N MET A 27 10.00 1.13 1.92
CA MET A 27 9.66 0.19 3.00
C MET A 27 10.77 -0.82 3.27
N GLN A 28 11.40 -1.38 2.22
CA GLN A 28 12.52 -2.31 2.38
C GLN A 28 13.75 -1.63 3.01
N GLN A 29 14.09 -0.41 2.56
CA GLN A 29 15.22 0.36 3.07
C GLN A 29 15.08 0.70 4.56
N HIS A 30 13.86 0.99 5.01
CA HIS A 30 13.56 1.30 6.41
C HIS A 30 13.15 0.07 7.23
N HIS A 31 13.25 -1.14 6.66
CA HIS A 31 12.83 -2.39 7.31
C HIS A 31 11.37 -2.37 7.81
N LEU A 32 10.52 -1.57 7.18
CA LEU A 32 9.13 -1.39 7.55
C LEU A 32 8.27 -2.52 6.98
N THR A 33 7.48 -3.14 7.86
CA THR A 33 6.55 -4.19 7.46
C THR A 33 5.16 -3.61 7.25
N SER A 34 4.33 -4.24 6.41
CA SER A 34 2.93 -3.84 6.24
C SER A 34 2.14 -3.79 7.55
N LYS A 35 2.56 -4.57 8.56
CA LYS A 35 1.99 -4.56 9.91
C LYS A 35 2.27 -3.25 10.62
N ASP A 36 3.52 -2.80 10.57
CA ASP A 36 4.00 -1.57 11.21
C ASP A 36 3.26 -0.34 10.68
N LEU A 37 3.10 -0.24 9.35
CA LEU A 37 2.28 0.80 8.74
C LEU A 37 0.82 0.74 9.20
N VAL A 38 0.23 -0.46 9.27
CA VAL A 38 -1.17 -0.61 9.70
C VAL A 38 -1.34 -0.28 11.19
N GLU A 39 -0.32 -0.50 12.01
CA GLU A 39 -0.31 -0.15 13.44
C GLU A 39 -0.11 1.36 13.64
N ALA A 40 0.73 2.01 12.84
CA ALA A 40 0.95 3.45 12.90
C ALA A 40 -0.16 4.28 12.22
N GLY A 41 -0.81 3.71 11.20
CA GLY A 41 -1.79 4.40 10.38
C GLY A 41 -3.23 4.14 10.80
N ASP A 42 -3.98 5.20 11.03
CA ASP A 42 -5.41 5.10 11.25
C ASP A 42 -6.15 4.66 9.97
N HIS A 43 -7.12 3.74 10.11
CA HIS A 43 -7.92 3.02 9.10
C HIS A 43 -7.26 2.74 7.73
N ILE A 44 -6.07 2.14 7.74
CA ILE A 44 -5.50 1.43 6.59
C ILE A 44 -5.48 -0.08 6.86
N THR A 45 -5.48 -0.87 5.78
CA THR A 45 -5.51 -2.34 5.87
C THR A 45 -4.30 -2.95 5.19
N PHE A 46 -3.91 -4.16 5.61
CA PHE A 46 -2.83 -4.94 4.98
C PHE A 46 -3.01 -5.07 3.46
N LYS A 47 -4.27 -5.26 3.01
CA LYS A 47 -4.59 -5.33 1.58
C LYS A 47 -4.31 -4.01 0.85
N GLN A 48 -4.52 -2.87 1.50
CA GLN A 48 -4.22 -1.56 0.90
C GLN A 48 -2.72 -1.29 0.82
N VAL A 49 -1.96 -1.64 1.86
CA VAL A 49 -0.50 -1.55 1.82
C VAL A 49 0.07 -2.48 0.75
N ALA A 50 -0.41 -3.73 0.66
CA ALA A 50 -0.01 -4.66 -0.39
C ALA A 50 -0.37 -4.17 -1.80
N LYS A 51 -1.49 -3.44 -1.96
CA LYS A 51 -1.86 -2.79 -3.23
C LYS A 51 -0.91 -1.65 -3.58
N ALA A 52 -0.52 -0.83 -2.59
CA ALA A 52 0.44 0.26 -2.78
C ALA A 52 1.80 -0.28 -3.27
N ARG A 53 2.33 -1.30 -2.60
CA ARG A 53 3.62 -1.94 -2.96
C ARG A 53 3.63 -2.52 -4.37
N LYS A 54 2.53 -3.16 -4.78
CA LYS A 54 2.38 -3.73 -6.13
C LYS A 54 2.10 -2.70 -7.23
N GLY A 55 1.94 -1.42 -6.89
CA GLY A 55 1.60 -0.39 -7.87
C GLY A 55 0.19 -0.49 -8.43
N ARG A 56 -0.75 -1.03 -7.66
CA ARG A 56 -2.17 -0.92 -7.99
C ARG A 56 -2.67 0.47 -7.66
N ARG A 57 -3.45 1.06 -8.56
CA ARG A 57 -4.06 2.38 -8.40
C ARG A 57 -4.88 2.46 -7.10
N LEU A 58 -4.46 3.34 -6.19
CA LEU A 58 -5.18 3.69 -4.96
C LEU A 58 -5.82 5.07 -5.11
N THR A 59 -6.87 5.33 -4.34
CA THR A 59 -7.45 6.68 -4.28
C THR A 59 -6.54 7.61 -3.47
N ARG A 60 -6.58 8.91 -3.80
CA ARG A 60 -5.76 9.94 -3.12
C ARG A 60 -5.88 9.91 -1.60
N LYS A 61 -7.09 9.69 -1.07
CA LYS A 61 -7.34 9.55 0.37
C LYS A 61 -6.51 8.42 0.99
N ILE A 62 -6.42 7.26 0.34
CA ILE A 62 -5.65 6.13 0.85
C ILE A 62 -4.15 6.37 0.72
N GLN A 63 -3.71 6.98 -0.39
CA GLN A 63 -2.30 7.36 -0.56
C GLN A 63 -1.83 8.30 0.56
N LEU A 64 -2.63 9.33 0.89
CA LEU A 64 -2.35 10.25 1.99
C LEU A 64 -2.23 9.54 3.33
N ARG A 65 -3.12 8.57 3.61
CA ARG A 65 -3.08 7.80 4.86
C ARG A 65 -1.85 6.90 4.95
N ILE A 66 -1.49 6.24 3.86
CA ILE A 66 -0.29 5.40 3.80
C ILE A 66 0.96 6.26 4.00
N THR A 67 0.99 7.45 3.40
CA THR A 67 2.07 8.42 3.57
C THR A 67 2.17 8.91 5.00
N ALA A 68 1.04 9.27 5.62
CA ALA A 68 0.99 9.68 7.02
C ALA A 68 1.43 8.55 7.96
N ALA A 69 1.00 7.31 7.71
CA ALA A 69 1.41 6.14 8.47
C ALA A 69 2.92 5.90 8.37
N LEU A 70 3.48 5.95 7.16
CA LEU A 70 4.91 5.81 6.94
C LEU A 70 5.69 6.93 7.65
N ASN A 71 5.24 8.18 7.55
CA ASN A 71 5.85 9.30 8.26
C ASN A 71 5.72 9.20 9.78
N ALA A 72 4.73 8.48 10.30
CA ALA A 72 4.59 8.20 11.73
C ALA A 72 5.53 7.09 12.20
N CYS A 73 5.87 6.13 11.34
CA CYS A 73 6.90 5.13 11.58
C CYS A 73 8.32 5.70 11.50
N LEU A 74 8.50 6.78 10.73
CA LEU A 74 9.78 7.45 10.50
C LEU A 74 10.01 8.59 11.48
N SER A 75 11.26 9.04 11.58
CA SER A 75 11.64 10.21 12.38
C SER A 75 11.22 11.51 11.69
N GLU A 76 11.10 12.61 12.45
CA GLU A 76 10.67 13.92 11.93
C GLU A 76 11.53 14.47 10.79
N ASP A 77 12.79 14.02 10.72
CA ASP A 77 13.76 14.38 9.68
C ASP A 77 13.52 13.65 8.35
N MET A 78 12.78 12.53 8.37
CA MET A 78 12.51 11.68 7.21
C MET A 78 11.02 11.65 6.91
N ARG A 79 10.53 12.70 6.25
CA ARG A 79 9.15 12.81 5.79
C ARG A 79 9.07 12.63 4.27
N TYR A 80 8.31 11.63 3.85
CA TYR A 80 7.99 11.39 2.45
C TYR A 80 6.65 12.01 2.10
N SER A 81 6.54 12.47 0.85
CA SER A 81 5.28 12.90 0.28
C SER A 81 4.65 11.79 -0.55
N VAL A 82 3.37 11.94 -0.88
CA VAL A 82 2.68 11.00 -1.76
C VAL A 82 3.38 10.91 -3.13
N ASP A 83 3.99 12.00 -3.57
CA ASP A 83 4.75 12.09 -4.82
C ASP A 83 5.97 11.15 -4.82
N ASP A 84 6.75 11.16 -3.73
CA ASP A 84 7.88 10.24 -3.53
C ASP A 84 7.46 8.76 -3.45
N LEU A 85 6.25 8.50 -2.97
CA LEU A 85 5.77 7.14 -2.70
C LEU A 85 5.04 6.51 -3.89
N PHE A 86 4.48 7.32 -4.79
CA PHE A 86 3.63 6.87 -5.89
C PHE A 86 3.94 7.60 -7.18
N ASN A 87 4.34 6.85 -8.22
CA ASN A 87 4.62 7.39 -9.57
C ASN A 87 3.34 7.71 -10.38
N TYR A 88 2.17 7.67 -9.74
CA TYR A 88 0.90 7.95 -10.41
C TYR A 88 0.07 8.93 -9.58
N HIS A 89 -0.42 9.96 -10.26
CA HIS A 89 -1.39 10.89 -9.71
C HIS A 89 -2.79 10.32 -9.95
N GLY A 90 -3.45 9.97 -8.84
CA GLY A 90 -4.77 9.34 -8.83
C GLY A 90 -5.90 10.34 -8.76
#